data_AF-A0A938MZW7-F1
#
_entry.id   AF-A0A938MZW7-F1
#
_cell.length_a   1.000
_cell.length_b   1.000
_cell.length_c   1.000
_cell.angle_alpha   90.00
_cell.angle_beta   90.00
_cell.angle_gamma   90.00
#
_symmetry.space_group_name_H-M   'P 1'
#
loop_
_entity.id
_entity.type
_entity.pdbx_description
1 polymer ?
#
loop_
_entity_poly.entity_id
_entity_poly.type
_entity_poly.pdbx_seq_one_letter_code
_entity_poly.pdbx_strand_id
1 'polypeptide(L)'
;MRTYTAMLRGDRLDWLGQAPESQTDAPLRVCVTIVEPVTEAPARGPAMALLLEKLAARGTFAAIPDPVKWQRVLREDRALPGREG
;
A
#
# COMPACT_ATOMS: atom_id res chain seq x y z
N MET A 1 9.65 10.54 20.92
CA MET A 1 8.23 10.17 20.84
C MET A 1 8.14 8.66 20.94
N ARG A 2 7.39 8.11 21.91
CA ARG A 2 7.16 6.67 22.05
C ARG A 2 5.74 6.35 21.59
N THR A 3 5.58 5.31 20.79
CA THR A 3 4.28 4.87 20.30
C THR A 3 3.82 3.67 21.11
N TYR A 4 2.59 3.73 21.60
CA TYR A 4 1.97 2.65 22.36
C TYR A 4 0.75 2.16 21.59
N THR A 5 0.63 0.84 21.48
CA THR A 5 -0.49 0.22 20.79
C THR A 5 -1.59 -0.06 21.80
N ALA A 6 -2.83 0.27 21.44
CA ALA A 6 -4.00 0.06 22.29
C ALA A 6 -5.24 -0.26 21.46
N MET A 7 -6.21 -0.89 22.09
CA MET A 7 -7.58 -1.01 21.58
C MET A 7 -8.43 0.10 22.18
N LEU A 8 -9.16 0.86 21.36
CA LEU A 8 -10.13 1.84 21.84
C LEU A 8 -11.49 1.13 22.04
N ARG A 9 -12.00 1.09 23.28
CA ARG A 9 -13.33 0.59 23.63
C ARG A 9 -14.16 1.71 24.26
N GLY A 10 -15.12 2.22 23.49
CA GLY A 10 -15.89 3.40 23.91
C GLY A 10 -14.95 4.59 24.07
N ASP A 11 -14.76 5.05 25.31
CA ASP A 11 -13.91 6.17 25.71
C ASP A 11 -12.60 5.73 26.39
N ARG A 12 -12.30 4.43 26.44
CA ARG A 12 -11.11 3.88 27.13
C ARG A 12 -10.13 3.22 26.18
N LEU A 13 -8.84 3.43 26.42
CA LEU A 13 -7.74 2.77 25.73
C LEU A 13 -7.25 1.57 26.54
N ASP A 14 -7.35 0.38 25.98
CA ASP A 14 -6.80 -0.85 26.53
C ASP A 14 -5.43 -1.14 25.89
N TRP A 15 -4.35 -1.06 26.65
CA TRP A 15 -3.00 -1.24 26.11
C TRP A 15 -2.77 -2.67 25.61
N LEU A 16 -2.30 -2.78 24.37
CA LEU A 16 -1.85 -4.03 23.75
C LEU A 16 -0.34 -4.14 23.95
N GLY A 17 0.06 -4.51 25.17
CA GLY A 17 1.47 -4.64 25.56
C GLY A 17 1.83 -3.77 26.76
N GLN A 18 3.03 -3.19 26.75
CA GLN A 18 3.51 -2.38 27.86
C GLN A 18 2.78 -1.03 27.90
N ALA A 19 2.10 -0.75 29.01
CA ALA A 19 1.51 0.55 29.28
C ALA A 19 2.62 1.60 29.57
N PRO A 20 2.41 2.88 29.21
CA PRO A 20 3.32 3.94 29.63
C PRO A 20 3.40 4.04 31.16
N GLU A 21 4.62 4.06 31.69
CA GLU A 21 4.94 4.05 33.13
C GLU A 21 4.35 5.25 33.90
N SER A 22 4.01 6.34 33.19
CA SER A 22 3.53 7.60 33.76
C SER A 22 2.09 7.56 34.29
N GLN A 23 1.42 6.40 34.27
CA GLN A 23 0.01 6.28 34.68
C GLN A 23 -0.21 6.31 36.20
N THR A 24 0.83 6.14 37.01
CA THR A 24 0.65 5.83 38.44
C THR A 24 0.31 7.03 39.33
N ASP A 25 0.66 8.26 38.93
CA ASP A 25 0.53 9.46 39.78
C ASP A 25 -0.27 10.63 39.16
N ALA A 26 -0.39 10.71 37.83
CA ALA A 26 -1.05 11.84 37.17
C ALA A 26 -1.65 11.47 35.80
N PRO A 27 -2.73 12.15 35.36
CA PRO A 27 -3.30 11.94 34.04
C PRO A 27 -2.32 12.35 32.93
N LEU A 28 -2.03 11.41 32.02
CA LEU A 28 -1.13 11.62 30.89
C LEU A 28 -1.92 12.15 29.67
N ARG A 29 -1.55 13.32 29.15
CA ARG A 29 -2.09 13.82 27.87
C ARG A 29 -1.52 12.99 26.72
N VAL A 30 -2.40 12.44 25.88
CA VAL A 30 -2.02 11.64 24.71
C VAL A 30 -2.71 12.17 23.46
N CYS A 31 -2.02 12.05 22.31
CA CYS A 31 -2.63 12.20 20.99
C CYS A 31 -2.93 10.80 20.45
N VAL A 32 -4.17 10.58 20.01
CA VAL A 32 -4.61 9.28 19.48
C VAL A 32 -4.69 9.37 17.96
N THR A 33 -3.96 8.50 17.28
CA THR A 33 -4.09 8.29 15.84
C THR A 33 -4.85 6.99 15.60
N ILE A 34 -6.00 7.07 14.92
CA ILE A 34 -6.79 5.89 14.56
C ILE A 34 -6.15 5.27 13.31
N VAL A 35 -5.72 4.01 13.44
CA VAL A 35 -5.29 3.22 12.29
C VAL A 35 -6.54 2.53 11.74
N GLU A 36 -7.05 3.03 10.62
CA GLU A 36 -8.13 2.35 9.93
C GLU A 36 -7.62 1.00 9.42
N PRO A 37 -8.35 -0.11 9.66
CA PRO A 37 -8.01 -1.36 9.02
C PRO A 37 -8.07 -1.10 7.52
N VAL A 38 -6.94 -1.31 6.83
CA VAL A 38 -6.94 -1.37 5.38
C VAL A 38 -7.81 -2.57 5.05
N THR A 39 -9.07 -2.33 4.69
CA THR A 39 -9.88 -3.37 4.05
C THR A 39 -9.05 -3.85 2.89
N GLU A 40 -8.63 -5.13 2.92
CA GLU A 40 -8.00 -5.75 1.76
C GLU A 40 -8.92 -5.46 0.59
N ALA A 41 -8.43 -4.63 -0.35
CA ALA A 41 -9.21 -4.31 -1.53
C ALA A 41 -9.60 -5.65 -2.17
N PRO A 42 -10.88 -5.83 -2.57
CA PRO A 42 -11.35 -7.11 -3.11
C PRO A 42 -10.35 -7.59 -4.16
N ALA A 43 -9.89 -8.84 -4.04
CA ALA A 43 -8.74 -9.38 -4.76
C ALA A 43 -8.79 -8.98 -6.25
N ARG A 44 -8.11 -7.88 -6.59
CA ARG A 44 -8.16 -7.30 -7.94
C ARG A 44 -7.37 -8.14 -8.95
N GLY A 45 -6.42 -8.95 -8.45
CA GLY A 45 -5.51 -9.77 -9.25
C GLY A 45 -6.24 -10.71 -10.22
N PRO A 46 -7.11 -11.62 -9.74
CA PRO A 46 -7.83 -12.56 -10.62
C PRO A 46 -8.72 -11.87 -11.65
N ALA A 47 -9.45 -10.83 -11.25
CA ALA A 47 -10.30 -10.06 -12.16
C ALA A 47 -9.48 -9.33 -13.24
N MET A 48 -8.35 -8.73 -12.85
CA MET A 48 -7.42 -8.08 -13.77
C MET A 48 -6.80 -9.08 -14.74
N ALA A 49 -6.35 -10.23 -14.26
CA ALA A 49 -5.77 -11.29 -15.11
C ALA A 49 -6.74 -11.75 -16.19
N LEU A 50 -8.02 -11.96 -15.84
CA LEU A 50 -9.06 -12.38 -16.77
C LEU A 50 -9.37 -11.30 -17.82
N LEU A 51 -9.31 -10.02 -17.45
CA LEU A 51 -9.45 -8.92 -18.40
C LEU A 51 -8.26 -8.84 -19.37
N LEU A 52 -7.02 -9.00 -18.87
CA LEU A 52 -5.81 -9.01 -19.69
C LEU A 52 -5.82 -10.17 -20.70
N GLU A 53 -6.27 -11.36 -20.29
CA GLU A 53 -6.42 -12.53 -21.16
C GLU A 53 -7.41 -12.26 -22.30
N LYS A 54 -8.56 -11.65 -22.00
CA LYS A 54 -9.55 -11.26 -23.02
C LYS A 54 -9.01 -10.24 -24.03
N LEU A 55 -8.17 -9.31 -23.59
CA LEU A 55 -7.52 -8.33 -24.48
C LEU A 55 -6.47 -8.98 -25.37
N ALA A 56 -5.69 -9.92 -24.82
CA ALA A 56 -4.71 -10.69 -25.58
C ALA A 56 -5.39 -11.53 -26.67
N ALA A 57 -6.47 -12.25 -26.32
CA ALA A 57 -7.22 -13.09 -27.26
C ALA A 57 -7.83 -12.29 -28.44
N ARG A 58 -8.12 -11.00 -28.23
CA ARG A 58 -8.64 -10.10 -29.28
C ARG A 58 -7.54 -9.47 -30.13
N GLY A 59 -6.27 -9.73 -29.84
CA GLY A 59 -5.16 -9.06 -30.49
C GLY A 59 -5.20 -7.55 -30.30
N THR A 60 -5.73 -7.05 -29.17
CA THR A 60 -5.97 -5.60 -28.94
C THR A 60 -4.71 -4.75 -29.16
N PHE A 61 -3.54 -5.32 -28.91
CA PHE A 61 -2.25 -4.64 -29.06
C PHE A 61 -1.41 -5.17 -30.24
N ALA A 62 -1.99 -5.95 -31.15
CA ALA A 62 -1.26 -6.56 -32.28
C ALA A 62 -0.65 -5.52 -33.24
N ALA A 63 -1.19 -4.30 -33.25
CA ALA A 63 -0.65 -3.18 -34.03
C ALA A 63 0.63 -2.56 -33.43
N ILE A 64 1.04 -2.97 -32.21
CA ILE A 64 2.27 -2.50 -31.58
C ILE A 64 3.39 -3.49 -31.93
N PRO A 65 4.33 -3.14 -32.84
CA PRO A 65 5.31 -4.10 -33.36
C PRO A 65 6.37 -4.47 -32.32
N ASP A 66 6.73 -3.52 -31.47
CA ASP A 66 7.63 -3.71 -30.34
C ASP A 66 7.04 -3.01 -29.11
N PRO A 67 6.30 -3.76 -28.27
CA PRO A 67 5.68 -3.22 -27.06
C PRO A 67 6.69 -2.67 -26.05
N VAL A 68 7.89 -3.23 -25.99
CA VAL A 68 8.94 -2.81 -25.06
C VAL A 68 9.51 -1.46 -25.49
N LYS A 69 9.82 -1.29 -26.77
CA LYS A 69 10.26 -0.01 -27.32
C LYS A 69 9.17 1.05 -27.21
N TRP A 70 7.92 0.70 -27.53
CA TRP A 70 6.77 1.59 -27.37
C TRP A 70 6.63 2.08 -25.92
N GLN A 71 6.74 1.18 -24.95
CA GLN A 71 6.67 1.53 -23.53
C GLN A 71 7.82 2.45 -23.10
N ARG A 72 9.06 2.18 -23.55
CA ARG A 72 10.24 3.01 -23.23
C ARG A 72 10.10 4.44 -23.76
N VAL A 73 9.58 4.58 -24.98
CA VAL A 73 9.29 5.90 -25.58
C VAL A 73 8.21 6.63 -24.80
N LEU A 74 7.11 5.95 -24.46
CA LEU A 74 5.99 6.55 -23.75
C LEU A 74 6.36 6.99 -22.32
N ARG A 75 7.22 6.21 -21.64
CA ARG A 75 7.67 6.50 -20.28
C ARG A 75 8.80 7.51 -20.21
N GLU A 76 9.33 7.94 -21.36
CA GLU A 76 10.59 8.71 -21.42
C GLU A 76 11.67 8.06 -20.55
N ASP A 77 11.79 6.72 -20.63
CA ASP A 77 12.65 5.95 -19.73
C ASP A 77 14.07 6.52 -19.78
N ARG A 78 14.46 7.18 -18.67
CA ARG A 78 15.79 7.76 -18.54
C ARG A 78 16.79 6.63 -18.30
N ALA A 79 17.95 6.73 -18.93
CA ALA A 79 19.06 5.83 -18.61
C ALA A 79 19.32 5.90 -17.10
N LEU A 80 19.24 4.74 -16.43
CA LEU A 80 19.60 4.65 -15.02
C LEU A 80 21.12 4.81 -14.93
N PRO A 81 21.64 5.76 -14.13
CA PRO A 81 23.08 5.89 -13.95
C PRO A 81 23.66 4.58 -13.40
N GLY A 82 24.65 4.01 -14.08
CA GLY A 82 25.38 2.81 -13.63
C GLY A 82 24.87 1.46 -14.16
N ARG A 83 23.93 1.41 -15.11
CA ARG A 83 23.71 0.21 -15.94
C ARG A 83 24.34 0.42 -17.31
N GLU A 84 25.51 -0.19 -17.53
CA GLU A 84 26.01 -0.39 -18.89
C GLU A 84 25.14 -1.45 -19.60
N GLY A 85 24.94 -1.25 -20.91
CA GLY A 85 24.06 -2.05 -21.76
C GLY A 85 24.60 -3.42 -22.11
#